data_AF-M0DDS4-F1
#
_entry.id   AF-M0DDS4-F1
#
_cell.length_a   1.000
_cell.length_b   1.000
_cell.length_c   1.000
_cell.angle_alpha   90.00
_cell.angle_beta   90.00
_cell.angle_gamma   90.00
#
_symmetry.space_group_name_H-M   'P 1'
#
loop_
_entity.id
_entity.type
_entity.pdbx_description
1 polymer ?
#
loop_
_entity_poly.entity_id
_entity_poly.type
_entity_poly.pdbx_seq_one_letter_code
_entity_poly.pdbx_strand_id
1 'polypeptide(L)' 'MIDGGQSPAHVADQFNLPISGVYEALSYYYGHIEEMYNLERENEAAFDRVRELSLKPKEPV' A
#
# COMPACT_ATOMS: atom_id res chain seq x y z
N MET A 1 1.02 14.94 10.84
CA MET A 1 1.10 13.50 11.13
C MET A 1 0.63 12.77 9.90
N ILE A 2 1.14 11.57 9.65
CA ILE A 2 0.57 10.66 8.65
C ILE A 2 -0.65 9.99 9.29
N ASP A 3 -1.62 9.54 8.50
CA ASP A 3 -2.89 8.99 9.00
C ASP A 3 -2.70 7.82 10.02
N GLY A 4 -1.56 7.12 9.98
CA GLY A 4 -1.16 6.13 10.99
C GLY A 4 -0.58 6.68 12.31
N GLY A 5 -0.69 7.99 12.58
CA GLY A 5 -0.21 8.65 13.80
C GLY A 5 1.31 8.86 13.88
N GLN A 6 2.06 8.43 12.85
CA GLN A 6 3.50 8.61 12.80
C GLN A 6 3.89 10.00 12.28
N SER A 7 5.01 10.54 12.77
CA SER A 7 5.57 11.76 12.21
C SER A 7 6.27 11.45 10.88
N PRO A 8 6.29 12.39 9.90
CA PRO A 8 7.02 12.19 8.65
C PRO A 8 8.51 11.89 8.86
N ALA A 9 9.12 12.48 9.88
CA ALA A 9 10.52 12.20 10.24
C ALA A 9 10.73 10.76 10.73
N HIS A 10 9.78 10.22 11.51
CA HIS A 10 9.85 8.83 11.97
C HIS A 10 9.72 7.84 10.80
N VAL A 11 8.81 8.11 9.86
CA VAL A 11 8.68 7.29 8.64
C VAL A 11 9.91 7.40 7.75
N ALA A 12 10.46 8.61 7.58
CA ALA A 12 11.70 8.79 6.82
C ALA A 12 12.85 7.93 7.38
N ASP A 13 13.02 7.92 8.70
CA ASP A 13 14.02 7.09 9.39
C ASP A 13 13.77 5.59 9.19
N GLN A 14 12.54 5.11 9.44
CA GLN A 14 12.19 3.68 9.32
C GLN A 14 12.44 3.10 7.92
N PHE A 15 12.19 3.89 6.88
CA PHE A 15 12.33 3.45 5.49
C PHE A 15 13.64 3.92 4.83
N ASN A 16 14.55 4.56 5.59
CA ASN A 16 15.79 5.15 5.08
C ASN A 16 15.56 6.05 3.85
N LEU A 17 14.55 6.90 3.94
CA LEU A 17 14.16 7.86 2.90
C LEU A 17 14.59 9.27 3.29
N PRO A 18 14.88 10.14 2.32
CA PRO A 18 14.96 11.57 2.60
C PRO A 18 13.58 12.07 3.06
N ILE A 19 13.55 12.96 4.06
CA ILE A 19 12.29 13.52 4.57
C ILE A 19 11.48 14.23 3.48
N SER A 20 12.14 14.80 2.47
CA SER A 20 11.50 15.39 1.29
C SER A 20 10.70 14.35 0.50
N GLY A 21 11.21 13.11 0.37
CA GLY A 21 10.50 12.04 -0.32
C GLY A 21 9.21 11.64 0.40
N VAL A 22 9.18 11.70 1.73
CA VAL A 22 7.95 11.46 2.50
C VAL A 22 6.92 12.56 2.25
N TYR A 23 7.34 13.83 2.22
CA TYR A 23 6.43 14.93 1.92
C TYR A 23 5.95 14.92 0.47
N GLU A 24 6.80 14.54 -0.48
CA GLU A 24 6.42 14.35 -1.88
C GLU A 24 5.36 13.26 -2.02
N ALA A 25 5.57 12.10 -1.38
CA ALA A 25 4.58 11.02 -1.37
C ALA A 25 3.25 11.46 -0.75
N LEU A 26 3.26 12.22 0.34
CA LEU A 26 2.03 12.75 0.95
C LEU A 26 1.33 13.76 0.04
N SER A 27 2.10 14.65 -0.61
CA SER A 27 1.56 15.60 -1.57
C SER A 27 0.91 14.88 -2.76
N TYR A 28 1.55 13.81 -3.26
CA TYR A 28 1.00 12.99 -4.32
C TYR A 28 -0.28 12.29 -3.86
N TYR A 29 -0.25 11.62 -2.71
CA TYR A 29 -1.38 10.92 -2.15
C TYR A 29 -2.62 11.81 -2.02
N TYR A 30 -2.51 12.96 -1.34
CA TYR A 30 -3.64 13.87 -1.16
C TYR A 30 -4.05 14.59 -2.46
N GLY A 31 -3.16 14.69 -3.45
CA GLY A 31 -3.47 15.20 -4.78
C GLY A 31 -4.17 14.18 -5.69
N HIS A 32 -4.13 12.89 -5.37
CA HIS A 32 -4.54 11.80 -6.26
C HIS A 32 -5.39 10.73 -5.54
N ILE A 33 -6.28 11.16 -4.63
CA ILE A 33 -7.09 10.24 -3.81
C ILE A 33 -7.89 9.22 -4.64
N GLU A 34 -8.46 9.63 -5.77
CA GLU A 34 -9.20 8.71 -6.66
C GLU A 34 -8.30 7.61 -7.25
N GLU A 35 -7.06 7.94 -7.58
CA GLU A 35 -6.07 6.96 -8.04
C GLU A 35 -5.76 5.95 -6.93
N MET A 36 -5.58 6.43 -5.69
CA MET A 36 -5.31 5.58 -4.54
C MET A 36 -6.46 4.59 -4.28
N TYR A 37 -7.72 5.06 -4.36
CA TYR A 37 -8.88 4.17 -4.24
C TYR A 37 -8.95 3.13 -5.36
N ASN A 38 -8.59 3.49 -6.60
CA ASN A 38 -8.57 2.54 -7.70
C ASN A 38 -7.49 1.46 -7.47
N LEU A 39 -6.29 1.87 -7.06
CA LEU A 39 -5.20 0.95 -6.73
C LEU A 39 -5.57 0.00 -5.60
N GLU A 40 -6.23 0.48 -4.54
CA GLU A 40 -6.70 -0.37 -3.44
C GLU A 40 -7.69 -1.43 -3.92
N ARG A 41 -8.69 -1.05 -4.72
CA ARG A 41 -9.66 -2.00 -5.28
C ARG A 41 -9.03 -3.03 -6.20
N GLU A 42 -8.10 -2.61 -7.05
CA GLU A 42 -7.37 -3.52 -7.94
C GLU A 42 -6.52 -4.52 -7.15
N ASN A 43 -5.88 -4.05 -6.07
CA ASN A 43 -5.07 -4.88 -5.19
C ASN A 43 -5.94 -5.91 -4.43
N GLU A 44 -7.07 -5.49 -3.85
CA GLU A 44 -8.02 -6.39 -3.20
C GLU A 44 -8.51 -7.48 -4.17
N ALA A 45 -8.94 -7.07 -5.38
CA ALA A 45 -9.37 -8.02 -6.40
C ALA A 45 -8.24 -8.98 -6.82
N ALA A 46 -6.98 -8.55 -6.80
CA ALA A 46 -5.84 -9.42 -7.06
C ALA A 46 -5.64 -10.46 -5.94
N PHE A 47 -5.74 -10.05 -4.68
CA PHE A 47 -5.66 -10.97 -3.53
C PHE A 47 -6.79 -11.99 -3.53
N ASP A 48 -8.02 -11.58 -3.86
CA ASP A 48 -9.17 -12.49 -3.95
C ASP A 48 -8.96 -13.55 -5.02
N ARG A 49 -8.50 -13.16 -6.22
CA ARG A 49 -8.14 -14.12 -7.28
C ARG A 49 -7.09 -15.12 -6.82
N VAL A 50 -6.04 -14.66 -6.13
CA VAL A 50 -5.00 -15.56 -5.59
C VAL A 50 -5.59 -16.52 -4.55
N ARG A 51 -6.47 -16.04 -3.68
CA ARG A 51 -7.15 -16.86 -2.67
C ARG A 51 -8.02 -17.94 -3.32
N GLU A 52 -8.85 -17.58 -4.29
CA GLU A 52 -9.69 -18.53 -5.03
C GLU A 52 -8.86 -19.61 -5.74
N LEU A 53 -7.74 -19.21 -6.35
CA LEU A 53 -6.84 -20.14 -7.05
C LEU A 53 -6.05 -21.03 -6.08
N SER A 54 -5.64 -20.52 -4.92
CA SER A 54 -4.86 -21.25 -3.92
C SER A 54 -5.69 -22.25 -3.10
N LEU A 55 -7.03 -22.14 -3.10
CA LEU A 55 -7.92 -23.06 -2.39
C LEU A 55 -8.10 -24.42 -3.10
N LYS A 56 -7.39 -24.69 -4.21
CA LYS A 56 -7.34 -26.03 -4.79
C LYS A 56 -6.38 -26.92 -3.96
N PRO A 57 -6.87 -27.99 -3.32
CA PRO A 57 -5.98 -28.92 -2.62
C PRO A 57 -5.02 -29.53 -3.63
N LYS A 58 -3.76 -29.70 -3.22
CA LYS A 58 -2.78 -30.47 -3.98
C LYS A 58 -3.35 -31.88 -4.14
N GLU A 59 -3.54 -32.34 -5.37
CA GLU A 59 -3.95 -33.73 -5.62
C GLU A 59 -2.96 -34.65 -4.90
N PRO A 60 -3.44 -35.59 -4.06
CA PRO A 60 -2.55 -36.50 -3.37
C PRO A 60 -1.79 -37.32 -4.43
N VAL A 61 -0.45 -37.27 -4.35
CA VAL A 61 0.45 -38.17 -5.07
C VAL A 61 0.44 -39.56 -4.47
#